data_AF-A0A5C5TTD6-F1
#
_entry.id   AF-A0A5C5TTD6-F1
#
_cell.length_a   1.000
_cell.length_b   1.000
_cell.length_c   1.000
_cell.angle_alpha   90.00
_cell.angle_beta   90.00
_cell.angle_gamma   90.00
#
_symmetry.space_group_name_H-M   'P 1'
#
loop_
_entity.id
_entity.type
_entity.pdbx_description
1 polymer ?
#
loop_
_entity_poly.entity_id
_entity_poly.type
_entity_poly.pdbx_seq_one_letter_code
_entity_poly.pdbx_strand_id
1 'polypeptide(L)' 'MIDHQLEASVKVLLDEYHRTVAMGETTFTVHNSFFEGLDRTAHLNAFLLQCPVRISHQNYETTTFEVR' A
#
# COMPACT_ATOMS: atom_id res chain seq x y z
N MET A 1 -3.57 18.56 -11.71
CA MET A 1 -3.19 17.36 -12.48
C MET A 1 -3.35 16.19 -11.54
N ILE A 2 -4.11 15.18 -11.92
CA ILE A 2 -4.17 13.96 -11.13
C ILE A 2 -2.87 13.21 -11.40
N ASP A 3 -2.09 12.95 -10.35
CA ASP A 3 -0.86 12.17 -10.46
C ASP A 3 -1.21 10.75 -10.90
N HIS A 4 -1.12 10.46 -12.19
CA HIS A 4 -1.42 9.14 -12.75
C HIS A 4 -0.58 8.04 -12.09
N GLN A 5 0.62 8.38 -11.62
CA GLN A 5 1.46 7.46 -10.86
C GLN A 5 0.89 7.18 -9.47
N LEU A 6 0.30 8.18 -8.81
CA LEU A 6 -0.38 8.01 -7.52
C LEU A 6 -1.58 7.09 -7.65
N GLU A 7 -2.44 7.32 -8.63
CA GLU A 7 -3.61 6.46 -8.89
C GLU A 7 -3.21 5.03 -9.21
N ALA A 8 -2.20 4.84 -10.07
CA ALA A 8 -1.70 3.52 -10.41
C ALA A 8 -1.13 2.79 -9.18
N SER A 9 -0.33 3.48 -8.36
CA SER A 9 0.22 2.90 -7.14
C SER A 9 -0.88 2.47 -6.17
N VAL A 10 -1.85 3.35 -5.91
CA VAL A 10 -2.95 3.05 -4.99
C VAL A 10 -3.81 1.90 -5.51
N LYS A 11 -4.07 1.84 -6.82
CA LYS A 11 -4.82 0.73 -7.42
C LYS A 11 -4.16 -0.63 -7.19
N VAL A 12 -2.83 -0.72 -7.32
CA VAL A 12 -2.09 -1.97 -7.06
C VAL A 12 -2.16 -2.34 -5.58
N LEU A 13 -2.02 -1.38 -4.67
CA LEU A 13 -2.12 -1.61 -3.23
C LEU A 13 -3.54 -2.07 -2.83
N LEU A 14 -4.57 -1.52 -3.48
CA LEU A 14 -5.96 -1.95 -3.28
C LEU A 14 -6.19 -3.37 -3.77
N ASP A 15 -5.62 -3.75 -4.92
CA ASP A 15 -5.75 -5.11 -5.45
C ASP A 15 -5.14 -6.13 -4.49
N GLU A 16 -3.94 -5.85 -3.97
CA GLU A 16 -3.29 -6.69 -2.96
C GLU A 16 -4.09 -6.72 -1.66
N TYR A 17 -4.63 -5.59 -1.20
CA TYR A 17 -5.54 -5.56 -0.05
C TYR A 17 -6.75 -6.47 -0.24
N HIS A 18 -7.46 -6.35 -1.37
CA HIS A 18 -8.62 -7.16 -1.67
C HIS A 18 -8.28 -8.65 -1.73
N ARG A 19 -7.11 -8.97 -2.28
CA ARG A 19 -6.60 -10.34 -2.33
C ARG A 19 -6.32 -10.89 -0.92
N THR A 20 -5.66 -10.12 -0.06
CA THR A 20 -5.40 -10.50 1.34
C THR A 20 -6.69 -10.73 2.10
N VAL A 21 -7.68 -9.85 1.96
CA VAL A 21 -9.02 -10.02 2.56
C VAL A 21 -9.70 -11.28 2.02
N ALA A 22 -9.65 -11.53 0.71
CA ALA A 22 -10.25 -12.70 0.09
C ALA A 22 -9.58 -14.01 0.54
N MET A 23 -8.28 -13.97 0.87
CA MET A 23 -7.54 -15.10 1.43
C MET A 23 -7.77 -15.31 2.93
N GLY A 24 -8.45 -14.38 3.61
CA GLY A 24 -8.66 -14.41 5.06
C GLY A 24 -7.38 -14.09 5.85
N GLU A 25 -6.39 -13.48 5.19
CA GLU A 25 -5.17 -13.00 5.83
C GLU A 25 -5.40 -11.62 6.44
N THR A 26 -4.64 -11.30 7.48
CA THR A 26 -4.76 -10.03 8.20
C THR A 26 -3.61 -9.07 7.87
N THR A 27 -2.62 -9.51 7.11
CA THR A 27 -1.44 -8.69 6.79
C THR A 27 -0.93 -8.95 5.39
N PHE A 28 -0.40 -7.91 4.75
CA PHE A 28 0.33 -8.02 3.49
C PHE A 28 1.55 -7.12 3.49
N THR A 29 2.56 -7.46 2.69
CA THR A 29 3.85 -6.74 2.67
C THR A 29 4.19 -6.34 1.25
N VAL A 30 4.62 -5.09 1.08
CA VAL A 30 5.09 -4.56 -0.20
C VAL A 30 6.55 -4.16 -0.11
N HIS A 31 7.30 -4.36 -1.19
CA HIS A 31 8.66 -3.85 -1.30
C HIS A 31 8.67 -2.34 -1.51
N ASN A 32 9.55 -1.64 -0.80
CA ASN A 32 9.70 -0.19 -0.93
C ASN A 32 10.21 0.23 -2.31
N SER A 33 10.86 -0.67 -3.07
CA SER A 33 11.22 -0.48 -4.48
C SER A 33 10.02 -0.21 -5.38
N PHE A 34 8.80 -0.56 -4.95
CA PHE A 34 7.57 -0.18 -5.65
C PHE A 34 7.39 1.35 -5.75
N PHE A 35 7.95 2.09 -4.79
CA PHE A 35 7.91 3.54 -4.74
C PHE A 35 9.24 4.16 -5.21
N GLU A 36 10.11 3.41 -5.86
CA GLU A 36 11.40 3.93 -6.34
C GLU A 36 11.17 5.05 -7.37
N GLY A 37 11.74 6.23 -7.11
CA GLY A 37 11.50 7.43 -7.93
C GLY A 37 10.16 8.13 -7.68
N LEU A 38 9.37 7.70 -6.69
CA LEU A 38 8.07 8.28 -6.30
C LEU A 38 8.09 8.83 -4.87
N ASP A 39 7.16 9.73 -4.56
CA ASP A 39 6.95 10.18 -3.19
C ASP A 39 6.21 9.11 -2.38
N ARG A 40 6.97 8.18 -1.80
CA ARG A 40 6.44 7.07 -1.01
C ARG A 40 5.41 7.53 0.02
N THR A 41 5.67 8.64 0.71
CA THR A 41 4.80 9.14 1.78
C THR A 41 3.43 9.55 1.24
N ALA A 42 3.38 10.31 0.14
CA ALA A 42 2.13 10.71 -0.50
C ALA A 42 1.33 9.48 -0.99
N HIS A 43 2.00 8.50 -1.60
CA HIS A 43 1.35 7.30 -2.12
C HIS A 43 0.80 6.40 -1.00
N LEU A 44 1.58 6.19 0.07
CA LEU A 44 1.11 5.46 1.24
C LEU A 44 -0.05 6.17 1.92
N ASN A 45 0.02 7.49 2.08
CA ASN A 45 -1.06 8.24 2.73
C ASN A 45 -2.35 8.20 1.90
N ALA A 46 -2.26 8.33 0.57
CA ALA A 46 -3.41 8.19 -0.32
C ALA A 46 -4.04 6.79 -0.23
N PHE A 47 -3.23 5.74 -0.09
CA PHE A 47 -3.73 4.38 0.10
C PHE A 47 -4.41 4.19 1.47
N LEU A 48 -3.78 4.67 2.55
CA LEU A 48 -4.32 4.58 3.92
C LEU A 48 -5.67 5.32 4.08
N LEU A 49 -5.94 6.31 3.23
CA LEU A 49 -7.23 7.01 3.20
C LEU A 49 -8.34 6.21 2.49
N GLN A 50 -8.00 5.24 1.65
CA GLN A 50 -8.98 4.48 0.86
C GLN A 50 -9.39 3.15 1.50
N CYS A 51 -8.58 2.58 2.40
CA CYS A 51 -8.87 1.29 3.03
C CYS A 51 -8.58 1.30 4.52
N PRO A 52 -9.30 0.48 5.32
CA PRO A 52 -9.05 0.31 6.75
C PRO A 52 -7.80 -0.54 6.98
N VAL A 53 -6.64 -0.01 6.62
CA VAL A 53 -5.34 -0.64 6.81
C VAL A 53 -4.45 0.23 7.69
N ARG A 54 -3.52 -0.40 8.39
CA ARG A 54 -2.49 0.30 9.18
C ARG A 54 -1.12 -0.24 8.83
N ILE A 55 -0.11 0.62 8.80
CA ILE A 55 1.28 0.17 8.72
C ILE A 55 1.65 -0.49 10.06
N SER A 56 1.85 -1.80 10.03
CA SER A 56 2.22 -2.61 11.20
C SER A 56 3.74 -2.62 11.40
N HIS A 57 4.47 -2.75 10.29
CA HIS A 57 5.93 -2.72 10.29
C HIS A 57 6.45 -1.99 9.06
N GLN A 58 7.54 -1.24 9.21
CA GLN A 58 8.21 -0.59 8.11
C GLN A 58 9.72 -0.66 8.33
N ASN A 59 10.43 -1.20 7.34
CA ASN A 59 11.88 -1.21 7.29
C ASN A 59 12.36 -0.60 5.96
N TYR A 60 13.68 -0.61 5.72
CA TYR A 60 14.26 -0.01 4.51
C TYR A 60 13.78 -0.71 3.23
N GLU A 61 13.53 -2.01 3.28
CA GLU A 61 13.25 -2.83 2.10
C GLU A 61 11.75 -3.03 1.85
N THR A 62 10.94 -3.01 2.90
CA THR A 62 9.54 -3.42 2.88
C THR A 62 8.68 -2.61 3.83
N THR A 63 7.39 -2.51 3.49
CA THR A 63 6.33 -1.96 4.34
C THR A 63 5.24 -3.02 4.48
N THR A 64 4.95 -3.43 5.71
CA THR A 64 3.89 -4.38 6.05
C THR A 64 2.67 -3.65 6.56
N PHE A 65 1.53 -3.96 5.96
CA PHE A 65 0.22 -3.47 6.33
C PHE A 65 -0.58 -4.54 7.05
N GLU A 66 -1.38 -4.10 8.00
CA GLU A 66 -2.38 -4.88 8.73
C GLU A 66 -3.77 -4.41 8.30
N VAL A 67 -4.58 -5.35 7.86
CA VAL A 67 -5.99 -5.19 7.50
C VAL A 67 -6.83 -5.18 8.77
N ARG A 68 -7.74 -4.21 8.87
CA ARG A 68 -8.65 -4.02 10.01
C ARG A 68 -10.11 -4.16 9.61
#